data_AF-A0A968HQ41-F1
#
_entry.id   AF-A0A968HQ41-F1
#
_cell.length_a   1.000
_cell.length_b   1.000
_cell.length_c   1.000
_cell.angle_alpha   90.00
_cell.angle_beta   90.00
_cell.angle_gamma   90.00
#
_symmetry.space_group_name_H-M   'P 1'
#
loop_
_entity.id
_entity.type
_entity.pdbx_description
1 polymer ?
#
loop_
_entity_poly.entity_id
_entity_poly.type
_entity_poly.pdbx_seq_one_letter_code
_entity_poly.pdbx_strand_id
1 'polypeptide(L)'
;MTQPKTLHQGIIELLRRDKRLAIDLARAAAGLPPLPKSYRIQEQTNNAELRKLLSRDEVRQLYPDLILTVHDRRGRLREVWIIEVQLDRDDDKEFIFPTYVAAVQLYFKHYTRLVGISPRGATRRWLFSLGLGPICADTATAGLQFVTRVCNPDALWLLDRAAPPPPESPEALERELQIARRRRMQRC
;
A
#
# COMPACT_ATOMS: atom_id res chain seq x y z
N MET A 1 10.89 22.98 -19.68
CA MET A 1 10.98 22.42 -18.31
C MET A 1 9.57 22.32 -17.74
N THR A 2 8.98 21.12 -17.71
CA THR A 2 7.69 20.88 -17.05
C THR A 2 7.91 21.00 -15.54
N GLN A 3 7.12 21.81 -14.83
CA GLN A 3 7.27 21.93 -13.38
C GLN A 3 7.01 20.57 -12.70
N PRO A 4 7.74 20.19 -11.63
CA PRO A 4 7.56 18.89 -10.98
C PRO A 4 6.10 18.59 -10.58
N LYS A 5 5.36 19.62 -10.13
CA LYS A 5 3.93 19.50 -9.79
C LYS A 5 3.04 19.15 -10.99
N THR A 6 3.34 19.66 -12.19
CA THR A 6 2.56 19.34 -13.39
C THR A 6 2.83 17.93 -13.90
N LEU A 7 4.06 17.41 -13.76
CA LEU A 7 4.36 16.02 -14.12
C LEU A 7 3.70 15.03 -13.14
N HIS A 8 3.81 15.28 -11.83
CA HIS A 8 3.19 14.44 -10.79
C HIS A 8 1.68 14.31 -11.02
N GLN A 9 0.99 15.44 -11.14
CA GLN A 9 -0.46 15.46 -11.40
C GLN A 9 -0.80 14.86 -12.77
N GLY A 10 0.01 15.09 -13.80
CA GLY A 10 -0.20 14.49 -15.12
C GLY A 10 -0.16 12.95 -15.11
N ILE A 11 0.75 12.35 -14.34
CA ILE A 11 0.81 10.90 -14.17
C ILE A 11 -0.43 10.41 -13.41
N ILE A 12 -0.82 11.09 -12.32
CA ILE A 12 -2.01 10.71 -11.55
C ILE A 12 -3.26 10.75 -12.42
N GLU A 13 -3.46 11.82 -13.18
CA GLU A 13 -4.63 11.97 -14.06
C GLU A 13 -4.65 10.93 -15.18
N LEU A 14 -3.49 10.58 -15.73
CA LEU A 14 -3.38 9.46 -16.68
C LEU A 14 -3.86 8.15 -16.04
N LEU A 15 -3.40 7.83 -14.83
CA LEU A 15 -3.77 6.61 -14.11
C LEU A 15 -5.22 6.62 -13.63
N ARG A 16 -5.79 7.78 -13.27
CA ARG A 16 -7.22 7.93 -12.97
C ARG A 16 -8.08 7.69 -14.19
N ARG A 17 -7.67 8.21 -15.34
CA ARG A 17 -8.40 8.05 -16.61
C ARG A 17 -8.39 6.60 -17.07
N ASP A 18 -7.25 5.93 -16.95
CA ASP A 18 -7.10 4.51 -17.26
C ASP A 18 -6.70 3.69 -16.02
N LYS A 19 -7.69 3.45 -15.16
CA LYS A 19 -7.52 2.66 -13.93
C LYS A 19 -7.09 1.22 -14.23
N ARG A 20 -7.44 0.73 -15.41
CA ARG A 20 -7.09 -0.62 -15.84
C ARG A 20 -5.61 -0.72 -16.14
N LEU A 21 -5.08 0.22 -16.91
CA LEU A 21 -3.64 0.38 -17.11
C LEU A 21 -2.91 0.49 -15.78
N ALA A 22 -3.40 1.31 -14.84
CA ALA A 22 -2.78 1.46 -13.53
C ALA A 22 -2.67 0.13 -12.76
N ILE A 23 -3.75 -0.64 -12.71
CA ILE A 23 -3.77 -1.96 -12.05
C ILE A 23 -2.90 -2.97 -12.81
N ASP A 24 -2.97 -3.02 -14.13
CA ASP A 24 -2.19 -3.99 -14.90
C ASP A 24 -0.68 -3.72 -14.79
N LEU A 25 -0.26 -2.45 -14.74
CA LEU A 25 1.14 -2.06 -14.46
C LEU A 25 1.56 -2.41 -13.02
N ALA A 26 0.70 -2.13 -12.03
CA ALA A 26 0.93 -2.50 -10.64
C ALA A 26 1.03 -4.03 -10.45
N ARG A 27 0.20 -4.80 -11.17
CA ARG A 27 0.23 -6.27 -11.15
C ARG A 27 1.49 -6.82 -11.79
N ALA A 28 1.86 -6.30 -12.97
CA ALA A 28 3.10 -6.68 -13.64
C ALA A 28 4.31 -6.46 -12.73
N ALA A 29 4.39 -5.28 -12.10
CA ALA A 29 5.46 -4.93 -11.17
C ALA A 29 5.42 -5.71 -9.84
N ALA A 30 4.34 -6.44 -9.56
CA ALA A 30 4.24 -7.40 -8.46
C ALA A 30 4.47 -8.86 -8.91
N GLY A 31 4.84 -9.09 -10.17
CA GLY A 31 5.00 -10.44 -10.76
C GLY A 31 3.67 -11.19 -10.93
N LEU A 32 2.54 -10.48 -10.95
CA LEU A 32 1.21 -11.06 -11.08
C LEU A 32 0.74 -11.04 -12.54
N PRO A 33 -0.06 -12.03 -12.97
CA PRO A 33 -0.62 -12.04 -14.32
C PRO A 33 -1.59 -10.88 -14.53
N PRO A 34 -1.83 -10.44 -15.78
CA PRO A 34 -2.81 -9.40 -16.08
C PRO A 34 -4.18 -9.71 -15.49
N LEU A 35 -4.94 -8.67 -15.14
CA LEU A 35 -6.26 -8.86 -14.57
C LEU A 35 -7.21 -9.47 -15.63
N PRO A 36 -8.18 -10.34 -15.31
CA PRO A 36 -9.17 -10.74 -16.31
C PRO A 36 -10.05 -9.55 -16.72
N LYS A 37 -10.44 -9.45 -18.01
CA LYS A 37 -11.24 -8.32 -18.54
C LYS A 37 -12.57 -8.09 -17.81
N SER A 38 -13.07 -9.13 -17.19
CA SER A 38 -14.36 -9.11 -16.53
C SER A 38 -14.34 -8.57 -15.10
N TYR A 39 -13.17 -8.28 -14.56
CA TYR A 39 -13.03 -7.66 -13.26
C TYR A 39 -13.24 -6.16 -13.41
N ARG A 40 -13.91 -5.56 -12.42
CA ARG A 40 -14.19 -4.13 -12.36
C ARG A 40 -13.20 -3.44 -11.45
N ILE A 41 -12.79 -2.23 -11.79
CA ILE A 41 -11.86 -1.42 -11.00
C ILE A 41 -12.60 -0.16 -10.57
N GLN A 42 -12.53 0.17 -9.29
CA GLN A 42 -13.13 1.36 -8.71
C GLN A 42 -12.07 2.20 -8.00
N GLU A 43 -12.24 3.51 -8.04
CA GLU A 43 -11.39 4.44 -7.31
C GLU A 43 -12.03 4.80 -5.97
N GLN A 44 -11.22 4.85 -4.93
CA GLN A 44 -11.62 5.09 -3.54
C GLN A 44 -10.87 6.27 -2.90
N THR A 45 -10.02 6.97 -3.66
CA THR A 45 -9.20 8.10 -3.19
C THR A 45 -10.01 9.21 -2.51
N ASN A 46 -11.26 9.42 -2.97
CA ASN A 46 -12.16 10.45 -2.44
C ASN A 46 -13.19 9.91 -1.43
N ASN A 47 -13.03 8.68 -0.96
CA ASN A 47 -13.93 8.08 0.03
C ASN A 47 -13.80 8.83 1.37
N ALA A 48 -14.90 9.44 1.83
CA ALA A 48 -14.91 10.28 3.03
C ALA A 48 -14.54 9.52 4.31
N GLU A 49 -14.97 8.27 4.44
CA GLU A 49 -14.69 7.45 5.62
C GLU A 49 -13.22 7.03 5.67
N LEU A 50 -12.67 6.65 4.51
CA LEU A 50 -11.25 6.36 4.40
C LEU A 50 -10.42 7.61 4.65
N ARG A 51 -10.91 8.77 4.20
CA ARG A 51 -10.25 10.05 4.44
C ARG A 51 -10.19 10.41 5.91
N LYS A 52 -11.27 10.17 6.67
CA LYS A 52 -11.29 10.37 8.12
C LYS A 52 -10.29 9.47 8.84
N LEU A 53 -10.16 8.20 8.42
CA LEU A 53 -9.19 7.27 9.01
C LEU A 53 -7.75 7.72 8.77
N LEU A 54 -7.48 8.25 7.58
CA LEU A 54 -6.15 8.73 7.19
C LEU A 54 -5.78 10.11 7.75
N SER A 55 -6.76 10.89 8.24
CA SER A 55 -6.56 12.25 8.77
C SER A 55 -6.92 12.38 10.25
N ARG A 56 -6.89 11.28 11.01
CA ARG A 56 -7.38 11.25 12.39
C ARG A 56 -6.54 12.07 13.36
N ASP A 57 -5.28 12.31 13.04
CA ASP A 57 -4.40 13.19 13.77
C ASP A 57 -4.10 14.39 12.88
N GLU A 58 -4.16 15.61 13.43
CA GLU A 58 -3.97 16.91 12.77
C GLU A 58 -2.58 17.09 12.08
N VAL A 59 -1.83 16.00 11.96
CA VAL A 59 -0.48 15.87 11.44
C VAL A 59 -0.54 15.58 9.94
N ARG A 60 -0.71 16.65 9.15
CA ARG A 60 -0.59 16.68 7.68
C ARG A 60 -1.59 15.79 6.94
N GLN A 61 -1.96 16.21 5.72
CA GLN A 61 -2.83 15.44 4.84
C GLN A 61 -2.09 14.20 4.33
N LEU A 62 -2.18 13.11 5.09
CA LEU A 62 -1.64 11.80 4.78
C LEU A 62 -2.59 11.09 3.78
N TYR A 63 -2.68 11.61 2.56
CA TYR A 63 -3.49 10.98 1.52
C TYR A 63 -2.64 10.37 0.41
N PRO A 64 -2.89 9.11 0.05
CA PRO A 64 -2.26 8.53 -1.11
C PRO A 64 -2.77 9.15 -2.40
N ASP A 65 -1.92 9.13 -3.43
CA ASP A 65 -2.27 9.69 -4.74
C ASP A 65 -3.50 9.00 -5.35
N LEU A 66 -3.56 7.66 -5.24
CA LEU A 66 -4.70 6.84 -5.67
C LEU A 66 -4.92 5.61 -4.79
N ILE A 67 -6.20 5.27 -4.61
CA ILE A 67 -6.62 3.99 -4.04
C ILE A 67 -7.58 3.33 -5.02
N LEU A 68 -7.23 2.14 -5.48
CA LEU A 68 -8.00 1.36 -6.43
C LEU A 68 -8.43 0.02 -5.82
N THR A 69 -9.69 -0.34 -6.00
CA THR A 69 -10.23 -1.64 -5.61
C THR A 69 -10.60 -2.45 -6.83
N VAL A 70 -10.34 -3.75 -6.77
CA VAL A 70 -10.56 -4.70 -7.86
C VAL A 70 -11.64 -5.68 -7.44
N HIS A 71 -12.71 -5.77 -8.23
CA HIS A 71 -13.87 -6.59 -7.95
C HIS A 71 -14.07 -7.64 -9.04
N ASP A 72 -14.43 -8.87 -8.67
CA ASP A 72 -14.79 -9.89 -9.64
C ASP A 72 -16.16 -9.64 -10.31
N ARG A 73 -16.58 -10.52 -11.23
CA ARG A 73 -17.87 -10.41 -11.93
C ARG A 73 -19.08 -10.37 -11.00
N ARG A 74 -18.95 -10.92 -9.78
CA ARG A 74 -20.02 -10.96 -8.77
C ARG A 74 -19.96 -9.76 -7.82
N GLY A 75 -19.07 -8.79 -8.09
CA GLY A 75 -18.88 -7.60 -7.26
C GLY A 75 -18.02 -7.84 -6.01
N ARG A 76 -17.49 -9.05 -5.80
CA ARG A 76 -16.68 -9.36 -4.61
C ARG A 76 -15.33 -8.67 -4.72
N LEU A 77 -14.93 -7.96 -3.65
CA LEU A 77 -13.60 -7.39 -3.54
C LEU A 77 -12.55 -8.50 -3.57
N ARG A 78 -11.54 -8.34 -4.43
CA ARG A 78 -10.43 -9.28 -4.59
C ARG A 78 -9.08 -8.67 -4.27
N GLU A 79 -8.90 -7.38 -4.54
CA GLU A 79 -7.63 -6.70 -4.32
C GLU A 79 -7.86 -5.23 -3.99
N VAL A 80 -6.98 -4.69 -3.16
CA VAL A 80 -6.87 -3.26 -2.86
C VAL A 80 -5.46 -2.82 -3.18
N TRP A 81 -5.35 -1.73 -3.92
CA TRP A 81 -4.08 -1.18 -4.39
C TRP A 81 -4.01 0.30 -4.02
N ILE A 82 -2.96 0.68 -3.33
CA ILE A 82 -2.54 2.06 -3.12
C ILE A 82 -1.47 2.35 -4.17
N ILE A 83 -1.59 3.46 -4.87
CA ILE A 83 -0.63 3.88 -5.89
C ILE A 83 -0.12 5.26 -5.51
N GLU A 84 1.19 5.42 -5.55
CA GLU A 84 1.94 6.62 -5.20
C GLU A 84 2.86 7.00 -6.34
N VAL A 85 2.77 8.23 -6.82
CA VAL A 85 3.69 8.79 -7.80
C VAL A 85 4.76 9.58 -7.07
N GLN A 86 6.00 9.14 -7.18
CA GLN A 86 7.13 9.79 -6.53
C GLN A 86 8.13 10.32 -7.56
N LEU A 87 8.34 11.62 -7.59
CA LEU A 87 9.34 12.24 -8.46
C LEU A 87 10.71 12.35 -7.79
N ASP A 88 10.73 12.57 -6.48
CA ASP A 88 11.94 12.80 -5.69
C ASP A 88 11.93 11.98 -4.40
N ARG A 89 13.09 11.79 -3.77
CA ARG A 89 13.14 11.17 -2.45
C ARG A 89 12.38 12.02 -1.43
N ASP A 90 11.57 11.36 -0.60
CA ASP A 90 10.80 11.98 0.48
C ASP A 90 10.87 11.07 1.70
N ASP A 91 11.79 11.38 2.62
CA ASP A 91 12.11 10.52 3.77
C ASP A 91 10.91 10.32 4.70
N ASP A 92 9.94 11.23 4.71
CA ASP A 92 8.71 11.07 5.49
C ASP A 92 7.91 9.84 5.00
N LYS A 93 8.06 9.44 3.72
CA LYS A 93 7.32 8.30 3.14
C LYS A 93 7.69 6.96 3.75
N GLU A 94 8.85 6.81 4.37
CA GLU A 94 9.22 5.60 5.11
C GLU A 94 8.22 5.32 6.24
N PHE A 95 7.74 6.37 6.91
CA PHE A 95 6.77 6.28 7.99
C PHE A 95 5.32 6.37 7.50
N ILE A 96 5.07 7.15 6.44
CA ILE A 96 3.72 7.40 5.93
C ILE A 96 3.15 6.18 5.18
N PHE A 97 3.96 5.48 4.39
CA PHE A 97 3.50 4.35 3.58
C PHE A 97 2.92 3.19 4.40
N PRO A 98 3.55 2.71 5.48
CA PRO A 98 2.94 1.72 6.37
C PRO A 98 1.59 2.17 6.93
N THR A 99 1.45 3.44 7.30
CA THR A 99 0.21 4.03 7.82
C THR A 99 -0.91 3.97 6.80
N TYR A 100 -0.64 4.34 5.54
CA TYR A 100 -1.63 4.21 4.45
C TYR A 100 -2.14 2.78 4.33
N VAL A 101 -1.20 1.84 4.26
CA VAL A 101 -1.52 0.43 4.11
C VAL A 101 -2.37 -0.05 5.28
N ALA A 102 -1.98 0.23 6.52
CA ALA A 102 -2.73 -0.22 7.69
C ALA A 102 -4.15 0.39 7.74
N ALA A 103 -4.29 1.69 7.48
CA ALA A 103 -5.59 2.35 7.46
C ALA A 103 -6.51 1.78 6.37
N VAL A 104 -5.98 1.57 5.16
CA VAL A 104 -6.72 0.99 4.02
C VAL A 104 -7.08 -0.47 4.27
N GLN A 105 -6.17 -1.26 4.84
CA GLN A 105 -6.44 -2.64 5.24
C GLN A 105 -7.52 -2.73 6.31
N LEU A 106 -7.48 -1.86 7.31
CA LEU A 106 -8.50 -1.79 8.37
C LEU A 106 -9.87 -1.44 7.79
N TYR A 107 -9.93 -0.49 6.87
CA TYR A 107 -11.17 -0.06 6.24
C TYR A 107 -11.80 -1.15 5.36
N PHE A 108 -11.03 -1.70 4.40
CA PHE A 108 -11.54 -2.70 3.47
C PHE A 108 -11.59 -4.12 4.04
N LYS A 109 -10.94 -4.35 5.19
CA LYS A 109 -10.71 -5.68 5.77
C LYS A 109 -10.11 -6.65 4.75
N HIS A 110 -9.21 -6.13 3.92
CA HIS A 110 -8.64 -6.85 2.79
C HIS A 110 -7.15 -6.55 2.67
N TYR A 111 -6.41 -7.57 2.23
CA TYR A 111 -5.03 -7.43 1.81
C TYR A 111 -4.85 -6.26 0.83
N THR A 112 -3.93 -5.35 1.17
CA THR A 112 -3.65 -4.12 0.42
C THR A 112 -2.20 -4.09 -0.03
N ARG A 113 -1.98 -3.76 -1.30
CA ARG A 113 -0.67 -3.57 -1.91
C ARG A 113 -0.40 -2.09 -2.10
N LEU A 114 0.87 -1.70 -2.00
CA LEU A 114 1.33 -0.34 -2.24
C LEU A 114 2.27 -0.35 -3.45
N VAL A 115 2.05 0.53 -4.41
CA VAL A 115 2.92 0.68 -5.59
C VAL A 115 3.47 2.09 -5.64
N GLY A 116 4.79 2.19 -5.68
CA GLY A 116 5.51 3.43 -5.99
C GLY A 116 5.84 3.51 -7.48
N ILE A 117 5.49 4.62 -8.12
CA ILE A 117 5.75 4.90 -9.52
C ILE A 117 6.76 6.03 -9.60
N SER A 118 7.85 5.84 -10.33
CA SER A 118 8.78 6.94 -10.56
C SER A 118 9.45 6.87 -11.92
N PRO A 119 9.48 7.99 -12.68
CA PRO A 119 10.31 8.09 -13.88
C PRO A 119 11.80 8.16 -13.55
N ARG A 120 12.20 8.46 -12.30
CA ARG A 120 13.61 8.65 -11.91
C ARG A 120 14.24 7.40 -11.30
N GLY A 121 15.35 6.93 -11.87
CA GLY A 121 16.03 5.71 -11.42
C GLY A 121 16.55 5.76 -9.98
N ALA A 122 17.03 6.92 -9.53
CA ALA A 122 17.47 7.10 -8.14
C ALA A 122 16.30 6.96 -7.14
N THR A 123 15.17 7.60 -7.42
CA THR A 123 13.94 7.50 -6.62
C THR A 123 13.41 6.07 -6.61
N ARG A 124 13.47 5.34 -7.73
CA ARG A 124 13.09 3.91 -7.76
C ARG A 124 13.95 3.03 -6.86
N ARG A 125 15.27 3.23 -6.86
CA ARG A 125 16.18 2.49 -5.97
C ARG A 125 15.90 2.79 -4.50
N TRP A 126 15.58 4.03 -4.18
CA TRP A 126 15.17 4.42 -2.83
C TRP A 126 13.82 3.79 -2.44
N LEU A 127 12.81 3.88 -3.29
CA LEU A 127 11.53 3.18 -3.11
C LEU A 127 11.73 1.68 -2.85
N PHE A 128 12.63 1.04 -3.62
CA PHE A 128 13.01 -0.35 -3.41
C PHE A 128 13.65 -0.59 -2.04
N SER A 129 14.54 0.30 -1.57
CA SER A 129 15.16 0.17 -0.24
C SER A 129 14.18 0.26 0.93
N LEU A 130 13.00 0.86 0.73
CA LEU A 130 11.92 0.87 1.74
C LEU A 130 11.19 -0.49 1.85
N GLY A 131 11.77 -1.55 1.30
CA GLY A 131 11.17 -2.89 1.26
C GLY A 131 9.98 -2.99 0.33
N LEU A 132 9.82 -2.07 -0.63
CA LEU A 132 8.79 -2.16 -1.67
C LEU A 132 9.19 -3.17 -2.78
N GLY A 133 9.33 -4.46 -2.40
CA GLY A 133 9.32 -5.67 -3.25
C GLY A 133 10.19 -5.69 -4.54
N PRO A 134 10.28 -6.85 -5.25
CA PRO A 134 11.09 -6.96 -6.45
C PRO A 134 10.56 -6.09 -7.60
N ILE A 135 11.49 -5.49 -8.34
CA ILE A 135 11.26 -4.76 -9.58
C ILE A 135 10.85 -5.75 -10.68
N CYS A 136 9.72 -5.56 -11.34
CA CYS A 136 9.49 -6.21 -12.64
C CYS A 136 8.44 -5.48 -13.50
N ALA A 137 8.85 -4.41 -14.17
CA ALA A 137 8.44 -4.18 -15.55
C ALA A 137 9.34 -3.09 -16.14
N ASP A 138 10.36 -3.50 -16.87
CA ASP A 138 10.89 -2.69 -17.95
C ASP A 138 9.92 -2.83 -19.14
N THR A 139 8.66 -2.42 -18.92
CA THR A 139 7.75 -2.22 -20.03
C THR A 139 8.10 -0.85 -20.57
N ALA A 140 8.67 -0.81 -21.77
CA ALA A 140 8.93 0.40 -22.54
C ALA A 140 7.61 1.09 -22.97
N THR A 141 6.69 1.29 -22.04
CA THR A 141 5.49 2.09 -22.21
C THR A 141 5.82 3.47 -21.64
N ALA A 142 6.29 4.37 -22.52
CA ALA A 142 6.53 5.78 -22.23
C ALA A 142 7.62 6.11 -21.16
N GLY A 143 8.56 5.20 -20.87
CA GLY A 143 9.70 5.48 -19.97
C GLY A 143 9.34 5.55 -18.48
N LEU A 144 8.16 5.06 -18.09
CA LEU A 144 7.73 4.97 -16.69
C LEU A 144 8.06 3.57 -16.15
N GLN A 145 8.76 3.51 -15.02
CA GLN A 145 9.09 2.26 -14.34
C GLN A 145 8.36 2.20 -12.97
N PHE A 146 7.90 1.01 -12.61
CA PHE A 146 7.00 0.75 -11.48
C PHE A 146 7.71 -0.11 -10.41
N VAL A 147 7.48 0.19 -9.14
CA VAL A 147 8.03 -0.53 -7.98
C VAL A 147 6.88 -0.90 -7.04
N THR A 148 6.78 -2.14 -6.57
CA THR A 148 5.61 -2.59 -5.79
C THR A 148 6.00 -3.25 -4.48
N ARG A 149 5.29 -2.88 -3.40
CA ARG A 149 5.25 -3.62 -2.14
C ARG A 149 3.96 -4.39 -2.00
N VAL A 150 4.16 -5.62 -1.58
CA VAL A 150 3.17 -6.46 -0.93
C VAL A 150 3.45 -6.30 0.57
N CYS A 151 2.80 -5.35 1.25
CA CYS A 151 2.91 -5.25 2.71
C CYS A 151 2.21 -6.46 3.34
N ASN A 152 2.98 -7.38 3.93
CA ASN A 152 2.46 -8.57 4.61
C ASN A 152 1.47 -8.16 5.74
N PRO A 153 0.27 -8.78 5.89
CA PRO A 153 -0.63 -8.54 7.02
C PRO A 153 0.02 -8.80 8.38
N ASP A 154 1.08 -9.60 8.46
CA ASP A 154 1.80 -9.79 9.71
C ASP A 154 2.57 -8.54 10.12
N ALA A 155 2.87 -7.60 9.22
CA ALA A 155 3.64 -6.38 9.51
C ALA A 155 2.89 -5.36 10.40
N LEU A 156 1.72 -5.68 10.93
CA LEU A 156 1.02 -4.88 11.94
C LEU A 156 1.86 -4.68 13.22
N TRP A 157 2.85 -5.56 13.50
CA TRP A 157 3.78 -5.37 14.61
C TRP A 157 4.78 -4.21 14.42
N LEU A 158 4.93 -3.67 13.20
CA LEU A 158 5.79 -2.50 12.96
C LEU A 158 5.14 -1.16 13.36
N LEU A 159 3.81 -1.12 13.53
CA LEU A 159 3.10 0.06 14.03
C LEU A 159 3.01 0.09 15.56
N ASP A 160 3.43 -0.98 16.23
CA ASP A 160 3.41 -1.08 17.67
C ASP A 160 4.82 -0.90 18.23
N ARG A 161 5.30 0.36 18.25
CA ARG A 161 6.43 0.73 19.13
C ARG A 161 6.09 0.62 20.63
N ALA A 162 4.93 0.06 20.98
CA ALA A 162 4.58 -0.40 22.32
C ALA A 162 4.37 -1.94 22.41
N ALA A 163 4.59 -2.71 21.33
CA ALA A 163 4.58 -4.16 21.43
C ALA A 163 5.81 -4.63 22.21
N PRO A 164 5.65 -5.57 23.15
CA PRO A 164 6.80 -6.21 23.77
C PRO A 164 7.65 -6.88 22.68
N PRO A 165 8.99 -6.92 22.84
CA PRO A 165 9.86 -7.57 21.88
C PRO A 165 9.40 -9.01 21.63
N PRO A 166 9.64 -9.57 20.43
CA PRO A 166 9.31 -10.95 20.15
C PRO A 166 9.95 -11.85 21.22
N PRO A 167 9.24 -12.86 21.72
CA PRO A 167 9.75 -13.72 22.78
C PRO A 167 11.05 -14.38 22.33
N GLU A 168 12.07 -14.30 23.19
CA GLU A 168 13.44 -14.75 22.90
C GLU A 168 13.53 -16.26 22.59
N SER A 169 12.48 -17.03 22.89
CA SER A 169 12.38 -18.44 22.57
C SER A 169 10.92 -18.90 22.40
N PRO A 170 10.68 -20.06 21.75
CA PRO A 170 9.35 -20.68 21.66
C PRO A 170 8.69 -20.91 23.03
N GLU A 171 9.49 -21.19 24.06
CA GLU A 171 9.01 -21.42 25.44
C GLU A 171 8.52 -20.12 26.10
N ALA A 172 9.15 -18.98 25.76
CA ALA A 172 8.70 -17.67 26.22
C ALA A 172 7.36 -17.29 25.59
N LEU A 173 7.15 -17.60 24.29
CA LEU A 173 5.86 -17.41 23.61
C LEU A 173 4.74 -18.23 24.27
N GLU A 174 5.03 -19.49 24.61
CA GLU A 174 4.05 -20.38 25.21
C GLU A 174 3.63 -19.93 26.63
N ARG A 175 4.58 -19.39 27.41
CA ARG A 175 4.29 -18.78 28.72
C ARG A 175 3.39 -17.54 28.59
N GLU A 176 3.67 -16.67 27.62
CA GLU A 176 2.84 -15.47 27.39
C GLU A 176 1.41 -15.82 26.97
N LEU A 177 1.25 -16.82 26.09
CA LEU A 177 -0.05 -17.33 25.68
C LEU A 177 -0.84 -17.93 26.85
N GLN A 178 -0.17 -18.62 27.77
CA GLN A 178 -0.80 -19.13 29.00
C GLN A 178 -1.26 -18.00 29.93
N ILE A 179 -0.47 -16.94 30.09
CA ILE A 179 -0.81 -15.76 30.90
C ILE A 179 -2.02 -15.03 30.28
N ALA A 180 -2.03 -14.83 28.97
CA ALA A 180 -3.13 -14.19 28.26
C ALA A 180 -4.45 -14.98 28.40
N ARG A 181 -4.39 -16.32 28.31
CA ARG A 181 -5.54 -17.20 28.52
C ARG A 181 -6.11 -17.09 29.95
N ARG A 182 -5.25 -17.05 30.98
CA ARG A 182 -5.68 -16.88 32.38
C ARG A 182 -6.35 -15.52 32.62
N ARG A 183 -5.80 -14.44 32.07
CA ARG A 183 -6.40 -13.09 32.15
C ARG A 183 -7.77 -13.00 31.49
N ARG A 184 -7.99 -13.77 30.42
CA ARG A 184 -9.28 -13.81 29.72
C ARG A 184 -10.34 -14.56 30.53
N MET A 185 -9.96 -15.62 31.25
CA MET A 185 -10.89 -16.36 32.12
C MET A 185 -11.26 -15.62 33.41
N GLN A 186 -10.43 -14.69 33.88
CA GLN A 186 -10.73 -13.87 35.06
C GLN A 186 -11.61 -12.64 34.77
N ARG A 187 -11.88 -12.35 33.49
CA ARG A 187 -12.72 -11.22 33.04
C ARG A 187 -14.11 -11.65 32.55
N CYS A 188 -14.43 -12.93 32.67
CA CYS A 188 -15.76 -13.50 32.47
C CYS A 188 -16.29 -13.96 33.83
#